data_AF-A0AA43S6Z5-F1
#
_entry.id   AF-A0AA43S6Z5-F1
#
_cell.length_a   1.000
_cell.length_b   1.000
_cell.length_c   1.000
_cell.angle_alpha   90.00
_cell.angle_beta   90.00
_cell.angle_gamma   90.00
#
_symmetry.space_group_name_H-M   'P 1'
#
loop_
_entity.id
_entity.type
_entity.pdbx_description
1 polymer ?
#
loop_
_entity_poly.entity_id
_entity_poly.type
_entity_poly.pdbx_seq_one_letter_code
_entity_poly.pdbx_strand_id
1 'polypeptide(L)'
;MTTQIYADEISNLYVANGLVRLELSTYCLENDGQITKNSAGRVILHLNGFIGLQTQMEQVIQKMIADGMLVTNAEPTPGAPTNQISSKSKPKVTSSKSPKKV
;
A
#
# COMPACT_ATOMS: atom_id res chain seq x y z
N MET A 1 0.88 -18.69 4.35
CA MET A 1 1.30 -17.50 3.58
C MET A 1 1.86 -16.53 4.59
N THR A 2 3.12 -16.16 4.48
CA THR A 2 3.77 -15.17 5.36
C THR A 2 3.42 -13.78 4.83
N THR A 3 2.54 -13.06 5.52
CA THR A 3 2.24 -11.67 5.17
C THR A 3 3.44 -10.82 5.55
N GLN A 4 4.15 -10.30 4.54
CA GLN A 4 5.27 -9.39 4.76
C GLN A 4 4.70 -8.02 5.13
N ILE A 5 4.91 -7.59 6.39
CA ILE A 5 4.47 -6.28 6.87
C ILE A 5 5.67 -5.35 6.82
N TYR A 6 5.56 -4.28 6.05
CA TYR A 6 6.51 -3.17 6.11
C TYR A 6 6.19 -2.36 7.35
N ALA A 7 7.15 -2.23 8.26
CA ALA A 7 6.91 -1.66 9.59
C ALA A 7 6.54 -0.17 9.56
N ASP A 8 6.87 0.54 8.48
CA ASP A 8 6.69 1.99 8.33
C ASP A 8 5.95 2.36 7.04
N GLU A 9 5.08 3.37 7.11
CA GLU A 9 4.26 3.88 6.01
C GLU A 9 4.18 5.41 6.04
N ILE A 10 4.23 6.04 4.85
CA ILE A 10 3.70 7.39 4.66
C ILE A 10 2.19 7.27 4.44
N SER A 11 1.44 7.48 5.50
CA SER A 11 -0.03 7.40 5.50
C SER A 11 -0.71 8.57 4.81
N ASN A 12 -0.04 9.72 4.72
CA ASN A 12 -0.58 10.88 4.03
C ASN A 12 0.52 11.84 3.56
N LEU A 13 0.22 12.56 2.48
CA LEU A 13 1.08 13.61 1.93
C LEU A 13 0.22 14.82 1.61
N TYR A 14 0.54 15.95 2.24
CA TYR A 14 -0.11 17.24 2.00
C TYR A 14 0.89 18.26 1.49
N VAL A 15 0.50 19.03 0.48
CA VAL A 15 1.31 20.13 -0.06
C VAL A 15 0.52 21.43 0.06
N ALA A 16 1.07 22.41 0.78
CA ALA A 16 0.46 23.72 0.92
C ALA A 16 1.54 24.78 1.22
N ASN A 17 1.40 25.96 0.65
CA ASN A 17 2.25 27.13 0.93
C ASN A 17 3.76 26.85 0.86
N GLY A 18 4.21 26.06 -0.14
CA GLY A 18 5.61 25.70 -0.31
C GLY A 18 6.17 24.73 0.74
N LEU A 19 5.30 24.10 1.54
CA LEU A 19 5.64 23.06 2.49
C LEU A 19 5.00 21.73 2.08
N VAL A 20 5.69 20.65 2.42
CA VAL A 20 5.22 19.27 2.32
C VAL A 20 5.12 18.72 3.73
N ARG A 21 3.94 18.20 4.07
CA ARG A 21 3.70 17.45 5.32
C ARG A 21 3.51 15.99 4.98
N LEU A 22 4.35 15.14 5.57
CA LEU A 22 4.23 13.69 5.52
C LEU A 22 3.69 13.22 6.87
N GLU A 23 2.62 12.44 6.87
CA GLU A 23 2.11 11.76 8.06
C GLU A 23 2.59 10.33 8.03
N LEU A 24 3.32 9.94 9.08
CA LEU A 24 3.96 8.65 9.21
C LEU A 24 3.11 7.75 10.10
N SER A 25 3.01 6.49 9.71
CA SER A 25 2.38 5.45 10.50
C SER A 25 3.30 4.23 10.58
N THR A 26 3.21 3.49 11.67
CA THR A 26 3.87 2.20 11.83
C THR A 26 2.85 1.09 12.03
N TYR A 27 3.23 -0.12 11.67
CA TYR A 27 2.44 -1.31 11.95
C TYR A 27 3.06 -2.09 13.10
N CYS A 28 2.23 -2.51 14.06
CA CYS A 28 2.63 -3.34 15.18
C CYS A 28 1.89 -4.68 15.10
N LEU A 29 2.62 -5.78 15.33
CA LEU A 29 2.03 -7.09 15.53
C LEU A 29 1.81 -7.27 17.04
N GLU A 30 0.56 -7.34 17.44
CA GLU A 30 0.16 -7.54 18.82
C GLU A 30 0.36 -9.01 19.24
N ASN A 31 0.38 -9.26 20.55
CA ASN A 31 0.60 -10.59 21.12
C ASN A 31 -0.47 -11.63 20.73
N ASP A 32 -1.66 -11.19 20.33
CA ASP A 32 -2.77 -12.03 19.84
C ASP A 32 -2.71 -12.28 18.32
N GLY A 33 -1.68 -11.78 17.64
CA GLY A 33 -1.50 -11.88 16.20
C GLY A 33 -2.27 -10.85 15.39
N GLN A 34 -2.96 -9.88 16.02
CA GLN A 34 -3.58 -8.77 15.31
C GLN A 34 -2.54 -7.75 14.85
N ILE A 35 -2.80 -7.13 13.70
CA ILE A 35 -1.98 -6.05 13.16
C ILE A 35 -2.69 -4.73 13.46
N THR A 36 -2.04 -3.86 14.22
CA THR A 36 -2.50 -2.52 14.54
C THR A 36 -1.69 -1.49 13.77
N LYS A 37 -2.34 -0.40 13.34
CA LYS A 37 -1.68 0.75 12.70
C LYS A 37 -1.64 1.89 13.69
N ASN A 38 -0.43 2.35 14.00
CA ASN A 38 -0.19 3.45 14.93
C ASN A 38 0.33 4.67 14.17
N SER A 39 -0.14 5.87 14.56
CA SER A 39 0.44 7.10 14.03
C SER A 39 1.82 7.30 14.66
N ALA A 40 2.86 7.29 13.82
CA ALA A 40 4.25 7.42 14.24
C ALA A 40 4.68 8.89 14.34
N GLY A 41 3.94 9.80 13.68
CA GLY A 41 4.17 11.23 13.75
C GLY A 41 4.03 11.92 12.40
N ARG A 42 4.66 13.09 12.27
CA ARG A 42 4.67 13.86 11.01
C ARG A 42 6.00 14.56 10.79
N VAL A 43 6.39 14.64 9.54
CA VAL A 43 7.55 15.42 9.08
C VAL A 43 7.03 16.57 8.21
N ILE A 44 7.52 17.77 8.46
CA ILE A 44 7.23 18.95 7.64
C ILE A 44 8.55 19.46 7.07
N LEU A 45 8.58 19.65 5.76
CA LEU A 45 9.76 20.14 5.06
C LEU A 45 9.39 21.10 3.95
N HIS A 46 10.35 21.92 3.53
CA HIS A 46 10.18 22.78 2.36
C HIS A 46 10.03 21.95 1.09
N LEU A 47 9.14 22.36 0.19
CA LEU A 47 8.85 21.67 -1.06
C LEU A 47 10.10 21.47 -1.92
N ASN A 48 10.96 22.50 -2.03
CA ASN A 48 12.22 22.40 -2.76
C ASN A 48 13.16 21.35 -2.15
N GLY A 49 13.18 21.25 -0.82
CA GLY A 49 13.95 20.22 -0.11
C GLY A 49 13.40 18.82 -0.38
N PHE A 50 12.07 18.67 -0.40
CA PHE A 50 11.43 17.38 -0.70
C PHE A 50 11.73 16.92 -2.13
N ILE A 51 11.60 17.80 -3.12
CA ILE A 51 11.90 17.50 -4.52
C ILE A 51 13.39 17.12 -4.67
N GLY A 52 14.29 17.90 -4.06
CA GLY A 52 15.72 17.60 -4.09
C GLY A 52 16.05 16.23 -3.49
N LEU A 53 15.43 15.88 -2.36
CA LEU A 53 15.59 14.56 -1.73
C LEU A 53 15.08 13.45 -2.65
N GLN A 54 13.90 13.61 -3.26
CA GLN A 54 13.34 12.63 -4.19
C GLN A 54 14.27 12.39 -5.37
N THR A 55 14.80 13.45 -5.98
CA THR A 55 15.71 13.33 -7.14
C THR A 55 17.00 12.61 -6.76
N GLN A 56 17.57 12.91 -5.58
CA GLN A 56 18.77 12.22 -5.09
C GLN A 56 18.50 10.73 -4.81
N MET A 57 17.37 10.40 -4.19
CA MET A 57 16.98 9.00 -3.96
C MET A 57 16.81 8.25 -5.29
N GLU A 58 16.18 8.88 -6.29
CA GLU A 58 16.03 8.29 -7.62
C GLU A 58 17.38 8.01 -8.28
N GLN A 59 18.33 8.95 -8.22
CA GLN A 59 19.68 8.75 -8.74
C GLN A 59 20.41 7.57 -8.08
N VAL A 60 20.27 7.42 -6.76
CA VAL A 60 20.84 6.28 -6.02
C VAL A 60 20.20 4.97 -6.49
N ILE A 61 18.87 4.92 -6.63
CA ILE A 61 18.17 3.73 -7.13
C ILE A 61 18.65 3.37 -8.54
N GLN A 62 18.75 4.34 -9.44
CA GLN A 62 19.24 4.12 -10.81
C GLN A 62 20.68 3.59 -10.82
N LYS A 63 21.54 4.10 -9.94
CA LYS A 63 22.89 3.57 -9.77
C LYS A 63 22.88 2.12 -9.29
N MET A 64 22.04 1.78 -8.31
CA MET A 64 21.91 0.40 -7.82
C MET A 64 21.39 -0.55 -8.90
N ILE A 65 20.53 -0.08 -9.81
CA ILE A 65 20.09 -0.86 -10.97
C ILE A 65 21.26 -1.09 -11.95
N ALA A 66 22.00 -0.02 -12.28
CA ALA A 66 23.15 -0.11 -13.19
C ALA A 66 24.26 -1.02 -12.63
N ASP A 67 24.47 -1.01 -11.31
CA ASP A 67 25.42 -1.86 -10.60
C ASP A 67 24.88 -3.32 -10.44
N GLY A 68 23.68 -3.63 -10.94
CA GLY A 68 23.06 -4.96 -10.90
C GLY A 68 22.54 -5.38 -9.52
N MET A 69 22.46 -4.46 -8.56
CA MET A 69 21.99 -4.72 -7.20
C MET A 69 20.46 -4.75 -7.09
N LEU A 70 19.77 -4.02 -7.98
CA LEU A 70 18.31 -3.98 -8.06
C LEU A 70 17.86 -4.31 -9.47
N VAL A 71 16.69 -4.94 -9.57
CA VAL A 71 15.99 -5.17 -10.84
C VAL A 71 14.70 -4.36 -10.84
N THR A 72 14.35 -3.78 -11.98
CA THR A 72 13.06 -3.12 -12.13
C THR A 72 12.00 -4.19 -12.36
N ASN A 73 10.90 -4.13 -11.60
CA ASN A 73 9.70 -4.84 -12.00
C ASN A 73 9.18 -4.11 -13.24
N ALA A 74 9.16 -4.77 -14.39
CA ALA A 74 8.62 -4.18 -15.62
C ALA A 74 7.22 -3.63 -15.35
N GLU A 75 6.97 -2.40 -15.79
CA GLU A 75 5.65 -1.77 -15.69
C GLU A 75 4.61 -2.68 -16.38
N PRO A 76 3.44 -2.93 -15.77
CA PRO A 76 2.38 -3.65 -16.47
C PRO A 76 2.02 -2.84 -17.72
N THR A 77 2.32 -3.39 -18.89
CA THR A 77 1.95 -2.82 -20.19
C THR A 77 0.46 -2.46 -20.15
N PRO A 78 0.05 -1.22 -20.50
CA PRO A 78 -1.35 -0.86 -20.61
C PRO A 78 -2.02 -1.80 -21.62
N GLY A 79 -2.85 -2.74 -21.14
CA GLY A 79 -3.55 -3.72 -21.97
C GLY A 79 -3.34 -5.21 -21.64
N ALA A 80 -2.53 -5.56 -20.65
CA ALA A 80 -2.55 -6.94 -20.13
C ALA A 80 -3.90 -7.20 -19.41
N PRO A 81 -4.62 -8.32 -19.69
CA PRO A 81 -5.93 -8.55 -19.13
C PRO A 81 -5.83 -8.60 -17.60
N THR A 82 -6.48 -7.63 -16.96
CA THR A 82 -6.71 -7.64 -15.52
C THR A 82 -7.44 -8.94 -15.20
N ASN A 83 -6.74 -9.90 -14.60
CA ASN A 83 -7.39 -11.00 -13.91
C ASN A 83 -8.19 -10.37 -12.77
N GLN A 84 -9.45 -10.07 -13.07
CA GLN A 84 -10.46 -9.77 -12.08
C GLN A 84 -10.52 -10.98 -11.17
N ILE A 85 -9.94 -10.87 -9.98
CA ILE A 85 -10.39 -11.67 -8.85
C ILE A 85 -11.82 -11.21 -8.60
N SER A 86 -12.75 -11.88 -9.29
CA SER A 86 -14.18 -11.77 -9.04
C SER A 86 -14.41 -12.16 -7.59
N SER A 87 -14.63 -11.16 -6.74
CA SER A 87 -15.32 -11.35 -5.47
C SER A 87 -16.76 -11.73 -5.77
N LYS A 88 -16.98 -13.00 -6.15
CA LYS A 88 -18.31 -13.61 -6.16
C LYS A 88 -18.72 -13.85 -4.71
N SER A 89 -19.18 -12.78 -4.07
CA SER A 89 -20.16 -12.85 -3.01
C SER A 89 -21.44 -13.47 -3.57
N LYS A 90 -21.77 -14.68 -3.12
CA LYS A 90 -23.14 -15.20 -3.23
C LYS A 90 -23.46 -16.02 -1.99
N PRO A 91 -24.34 -15.55 -1.09
CA PRO A 91 -24.99 -16.42 -0.12
C PRO A 91 -25.91 -17.37 -0.90
N LYS A 92 -25.65 -18.67 -0.81
CA LYS A 92 -26.59 -19.70 -1.30
C LYS A 92 -27.72 -19.83 -0.28
N VAL A 93 -28.73 -18.95 -0.38
CA VAL A 93 -30.06 -19.22 0.20
C VAL A 93 -30.79 -20.13 -0.77
N THR A 94 -30.82 -21.43 -0.47
CA THR A 94 -31.79 -22.36 -1.08
C THR A 94 -32.94 -22.54 -0.11
N SER A 95 -34.06 -21.86 -0.40
CA SER A 95 -35.38 -22.23 0.09
C SER A 95 -35.90 -23.43 -0.71
N SER A 96 -36.41 -24.46 -0.01
CA SER A 96 -37.64 -25.17 -0.40
C SER A 96 -37.94 -26.33 0.56
N LYS A 97 -38.84 -26.09 1.52
CA LYS A 97 -39.89 -27.07 1.85
C LYS A 97 -41.01 -26.37 2.62
N SER A 98 -42.03 -25.94 1.90
CA SER A 98 -43.33 -25.60 2.48
C SER A 98 -44.06 -26.91 2.84
N PRO A 99 -44.61 -27.06 4.06
CA PRO A 99 -45.55 -28.12 4.36
C PRO A 99 -46.96 -27.75 3.86
N LYS A 100 -47.62 -28.74 3.27
CA LYS A 100 -48.98 -28.70 2.72
C LYS A 100 -49.98 -28.76 3.89
N LYS A 101 -50.90 -27.79 3.97
CA LYS A 101 -52.09 -27.80 4.83
C LYS A 101 -53.08 -28.89 4.36
N VAL A 102 -53.58 -29.69 5.31
CA VAL A 102 -55.00 -30.04 5.51
C VAL A 102 -55.23 -30.06 7.00
#